data_AF-A0A530M233-F1
#
_entry.id   AF-A0A530M233-F1
#
_cell.length_a   1.000
_cell.length_b   1.000
_cell.length_c   1.000
_cell.angle_alpha   90.00
_cell.angle_beta   90.00
_cell.angle_gamma   90.00
#
_symmetry.space_group_name_H-M   'P 1'
#
loop_
_entity.id
_entity.type
_entity.pdbx_description
1 polymer ?
#
loop_
_entity_poly.entity_id
_entity_poly.type
_entity_poly.pdbx_seq_one_letter_code
_entity_poly.pdbx_strand_id
1 'polypeptide(L)'
;PYPILTDSGGFQVMSLSKLRKLTENGVTFRSHIDGGAYEMSPERSIEIQGLLDSDIQMQLDECTALPAKEKEIERAMELSLRWAERCKAAFGEQPGKAMFGIVQGGDVPDLRLRSAQALKAMELKGYAIGGLAVGEPQAVMLEMLDITCPELPADRPRYLMGVGTPDDILKSVARGIDMFDCVMPTRAGRHGLAYTRRGKVNLRNARHADDPRPLDEESDCPAARDYSRAYLHHLVRSQEALGAMLLTWNNLSYYQQLMRDIREAIEAGRFAEQAEIITQQWANGDLAVR
;
A
#
# COMPACT_ATOMS: atom_id res chain seq x y z
N PRO A 1 -15.50 -9.72 13.83
CA PRO A 1 -15.20 -8.50 13.03
C PRO A 1 -13.76 -8.11 13.30
N TYR A 2 -13.00 -7.70 12.28
CA TYR A 2 -11.58 -7.31 12.39
C TYR A 2 -11.44 -5.83 12.07
N PRO A 3 -10.34 -5.17 12.49
CA PRO A 3 -10.13 -3.75 12.25
C PRO A 3 -10.15 -3.37 10.76
N ILE A 4 -10.66 -2.17 10.47
CA ILE A 4 -10.71 -1.55 9.15
C ILE A 4 -10.01 -0.19 9.19
N LEU A 5 -9.09 0.00 8.24
CA LEU A 5 -8.53 1.30 7.91
C LEU A 5 -9.27 1.87 6.69
N THR A 6 -9.72 3.11 6.77
CA THR A 6 -10.28 3.84 5.63
C THR A 6 -9.32 4.91 5.16
N ASP A 7 -9.02 4.94 3.86
CA ASP A 7 -8.38 6.11 3.27
C ASP A 7 -9.32 7.34 3.33
N SER A 8 -8.74 8.52 3.09
CA SER A 8 -9.46 9.79 3.17
C SER A 8 -10.22 10.16 1.89
N GLY A 9 -10.02 9.41 0.80
CA GLY A 9 -10.50 9.72 -0.55
C GLY A 9 -9.64 10.71 -1.34
N GLY A 10 -8.62 11.33 -0.74
CA GLY A 10 -7.80 12.37 -1.39
C GLY A 10 -7.16 11.90 -2.69
N PHE A 11 -6.47 10.76 -2.67
CA PHE A 11 -5.82 10.19 -3.85
C PHE A 11 -6.83 9.86 -4.98
N GLN A 12 -7.99 9.32 -4.64
CA GLN A 12 -9.04 8.96 -5.61
C GLN A 12 -9.64 10.20 -6.28
N VAL A 13 -9.91 11.26 -5.51
CA VAL A 13 -10.40 12.53 -6.09
C VAL A 13 -9.36 13.11 -7.06
N MET A 14 -8.07 13.01 -6.72
CA MET A 14 -6.97 13.49 -7.55
C MET A 14 -6.65 12.60 -8.76
N SER A 15 -6.97 11.31 -8.74
CA SER A 15 -6.68 10.39 -9.84
C SER A 15 -7.88 10.17 -10.78
N LEU A 16 -9.11 10.18 -10.26
CA LEU A 16 -10.32 9.81 -11.02
C LEU A 16 -11.09 11.02 -11.56
N SER A 17 -10.99 12.20 -10.92
CA SER A 17 -11.75 13.38 -11.36
C SER A 17 -10.85 14.34 -12.15
N LYS A 18 -11.03 14.33 -13.49
CA LYS A 18 -10.42 15.31 -14.39
C LYS A 18 -10.92 16.74 -14.13
N LEU A 19 -12.15 16.86 -13.64
CA LEU A 19 -12.79 18.12 -13.29
C LEU A 19 -12.84 18.25 -11.77
N ARG A 20 -11.73 18.72 -11.21
CA ARG A 20 -11.61 19.05 -9.79
C ARG A 20 -11.13 20.47 -9.59
N LYS A 21 -11.55 21.09 -8.49
CA LYS A 21 -11.03 22.37 -8.02
C LYS A 21 -10.61 22.23 -6.58
N LEU A 22 -9.31 22.38 -6.35
CA LEU A 22 -8.72 22.38 -5.03
C LEU A 22 -8.69 23.80 -4.47
N THR A 23 -9.00 23.94 -3.19
CA THR A 23 -8.93 25.19 -2.45
C THR A 23 -8.41 24.92 -1.04
N GLU A 24 -8.14 25.97 -0.26
CA GLU A 24 -7.80 25.84 1.16
C GLU A 24 -8.87 25.06 1.95
N ASN A 25 -10.15 25.18 1.56
CA ASN A 25 -11.26 24.59 2.32
C ASN A 25 -11.48 23.10 2.03
N GLY A 26 -11.01 22.60 0.89
CA GLY A 26 -11.25 21.24 0.44
C GLY A 26 -11.18 21.12 -1.08
N VAL A 27 -11.72 20.01 -1.58
CA VAL A 27 -11.79 19.70 -3.01
C VAL A 27 -13.23 19.57 -3.47
N THR A 28 -13.57 20.24 -4.57
CA THR A 28 -14.82 20.01 -5.29
C THR A 28 -14.53 19.19 -6.53
N PHE A 29 -15.37 18.20 -6.82
CA PHE A 29 -15.18 17.29 -7.95
C PHE A 29 -16.51 16.79 -8.49
N ARG A 30 -16.48 16.26 -9.72
CA ARG A 30 -17.62 15.53 -10.28
C ARG A 30 -17.43 14.03 -10.15
N SER A 31 -18.50 13.36 -9.74
CA SER A 31 -18.60 11.90 -9.72
C SER A 31 -18.39 11.33 -11.13
N HIS A 32 -17.61 10.27 -11.21
CA HIS A 32 -17.36 9.54 -12.46
C HIS A 32 -18.52 8.58 -12.82
N ILE A 33 -19.49 8.40 -11.92
CA ILE A 33 -20.64 7.50 -12.10
C ILE A 33 -21.78 8.23 -12.81
N ASP A 34 -22.14 9.42 -12.32
CA ASP A 34 -23.34 10.16 -12.71
C ASP A 34 -23.09 11.65 -13.02
N GLY A 35 -21.86 12.14 -12.84
CA GLY A 35 -21.50 13.54 -13.08
C GLY A 35 -21.95 14.52 -11.99
N GLY A 36 -22.54 14.01 -10.89
CA GLY A 36 -22.96 14.82 -9.74
C GLY A 36 -21.79 15.59 -9.13
N ALA A 37 -22.06 16.81 -8.64
CA ALA A 37 -21.04 17.65 -8.01
C ALA A 37 -20.98 17.38 -6.51
N TYR A 38 -19.77 17.13 -6.00
CA TYR A 38 -19.50 16.84 -4.60
C TYR A 38 -18.38 17.73 -4.07
N GLU A 39 -18.42 17.99 -2.77
CA GLU A 39 -17.36 18.68 -2.02
C GLU A 39 -16.86 17.77 -0.90
N MET A 40 -15.54 17.74 -0.74
CA MET A 40 -14.86 16.99 0.31
C MET A 40 -13.88 17.90 1.02
N SER A 41 -14.19 18.24 2.27
CA SER A 41 -13.30 18.96 3.19
C SER A 41 -12.63 17.98 4.17
N PRO A 42 -11.55 18.39 4.86
CA PRO A 42 -10.98 17.66 5.99
C PRO A 42 -12.02 17.16 7.01
N GLU A 43 -12.97 18.02 7.40
CA GLU A 43 -14.02 17.70 8.37
C GLU A 43 -14.99 16.67 7.80
N ARG A 44 -15.43 16.86 6.54
CA ARG A 44 -16.35 15.93 5.87
C ARG A 44 -15.71 14.56 5.64
N SER A 45 -14.42 14.51 5.35
CA SER A 45 -13.69 13.24 5.21
C SER A 45 -13.70 12.46 6.52
N ILE A 46 -13.38 13.12 7.65
CA ILE A 46 -13.42 12.49 8.98
C ILE A 46 -14.85 12.07 9.36
N GLU A 47 -15.85 12.92 9.09
CA GLU A 47 -17.27 12.59 9.33
C GLU A 47 -17.68 11.31 8.58
N ILE A 48 -17.33 11.20 7.29
CA ILE A 48 -17.63 10.01 6.47
C ILE A 48 -16.94 8.77 7.05
N GLN A 49 -15.66 8.86 7.42
CA GLN A 49 -14.93 7.73 7.99
C GLN A 49 -15.50 7.30 9.35
N GLY A 50 -16.02 8.24 10.14
CA GLY A 50 -16.78 7.98 11.36
C GLY A 50 -18.12 7.29 11.10
N LEU A 51 -18.86 7.70 10.07
CA LEU A 51 -20.11 7.06 9.63
C LEU A 51 -19.88 5.63 9.10
N LEU A 52 -18.73 5.37 8.50
CA LEU A 52 -18.29 4.02 8.10
C LEU A 52 -17.80 3.17 9.27
N ASP A 53 -17.72 3.76 10.47
CA ASP A 53 -17.27 3.12 11.70
C ASP A 53 -15.86 2.50 11.62
N SER A 54 -14.95 3.17 10.90
CA SER A 54 -13.56 2.72 10.76
C SER A 54 -12.76 2.83 12.06
N ASP A 55 -11.85 1.88 12.27
CA ASP A 55 -10.95 1.82 13.42
C ASP A 55 -9.74 2.77 13.26
N ILE A 56 -9.22 2.88 12.04
CA ILE A 56 -8.13 3.79 11.68
C ILE A 56 -8.59 4.73 10.57
N GLN A 57 -8.59 6.03 10.87
CA GLN A 57 -9.02 7.10 9.99
C GLN A 57 -7.81 7.87 9.46
N MET A 58 -7.75 8.08 8.15
CA MET A 58 -6.67 8.82 7.51
C MET A 58 -7.04 10.30 7.37
N GLN A 59 -6.08 11.21 7.58
CA GLN A 59 -6.30 12.62 7.25
C GLN A 59 -6.58 12.79 5.75
N LEU A 60 -7.37 13.81 5.39
CA LEU A 60 -7.41 14.28 4.01
C LEU A 60 -6.11 15.02 3.68
N ASP A 61 -5.51 14.71 2.54
CA ASP A 61 -4.25 15.28 2.09
C ASP A 61 -4.25 15.57 0.58
N GLU A 62 -3.23 16.28 0.12
CA GLU A 62 -2.97 16.51 -1.30
C GLU A 62 -1.75 15.70 -1.76
N CYS A 63 -2.01 14.58 -2.44
CA CYS A 63 -0.97 13.79 -3.08
C CYS A 63 -0.51 14.44 -4.39
N THR A 64 0.79 14.75 -4.46
CA THR A 64 1.44 15.25 -5.69
C THR A 64 2.01 14.07 -6.49
N ALA A 65 1.73 14.01 -7.80
CA ALA A 65 2.34 13.01 -8.67
C ALA A 65 3.81 13.38 -8.96
N LEU A 66 4.68 12.38 -9.06
CA LEU A 66 6.11 12.59 -9.33
C LEU A 66 6.48 12.20 -10.77
N PRO A 67 7.44 12.91 -11.40
CA PRO A 67 8.16 14.09 -10.89
C PRO A 67 7.30 15.37 -10.93
N ALA A 68 7.51 16.28 -9.98
CA ALA A 68 6.87 17.59 -9.93
C ALA A 68 7.88 18.69 -9.56
N LYS A 69 7.50 19.97 -9.73
CA LYS A 69 8.37 21.07 -9.28
C LYS A 69 8.37 21.12 -7.76
N GLU A 70 9.52 21.35 -7.15
CA GLU A 70 9.66 21.48 -5.69
C GLU A 70 8.65 22.46 -5.07
N LYS A 71 8.41 23.61 -5.71
CA LYS A 71 7.41 24.59 -5.26
C LYS A 71 5.97 24.03 -5.24
N GLU A 72 5.63 23.13 -6.17
CA GLU A 72 4.32 22.48 -6.21
C GLU A 72 4.20 21.44 -5.08
N ILE A 73 5.28 20.68 -4.85
CA ILE A 73 5.39 19.70 -3.76
C ILE A 73 5.29 20.41 -2.40
N GLU A 74 6.01 21.51 -2.22
CA GLU A 74 5.99 22.33 -0.99
C GLU A 74 4.58 22.86 -0.72
N ARG A 75 3.93 23.46 -1.71
CA ARG A 75 2.55 23.97 -1.56
C ARG A 75 1.58 22.85 -1.14
N ALA A 76 1.66 21.68 -1.77
CA ALA A 76 0.79 20.55 -1.46
C ALA A 76 1.06 19.97 -0.06
N MET A 77 2.34 19.88 0.33
CA MET A 77 2.75 19.46 1.67
C MET A 77 2.23 20.43 2.73
N GLU A 78 2.39 21.74 2.54
CA GLU A 78 1.92 22.76 3.48
C GLU A 78 0.39 22.77 3.61
N LEU A 79 -0.34 22.60 2.50
CA LEU A 79 -1.79 22.45 2.52
C LEU A 79 -2.20 21.20 3.31
N SER A 80 -1.51 20.09 3.08
CA SER A 80 -1.77 18.82 3.77
C SER A 80 -1.54 18.94 5.28
N LEU A 81 -0.57 19.73 5.74
CA LEU A 81 -0.36 20.00 7.17
C LEU A 81 -1.52 20.81 7.77
N ARG A 82 -1.98 21.87 7.09
CA ARG A 82 -3.16 22.64 7.56
C ARG A 82 -4.43 21.79 7.57
N TRP A 83 -4.56 20.87 6.62
CA TRP A 83 -5.66 19.91 6.60
C TRP A 83 -5.53 18.85 7.71
N ALA A 84 -4.32 18.42 8.05
CA ALA A 84 -4.07 17.51 9.17
C ALA A 84 -4.58 18.09 10.50
N GLU A 85 -4.32 19.37 10.76
CA GLU A 85 -4.81 20.06 11.96
C GLU A 85 -6.34 20.08 12.01
N ARG A 86 -6.99 20.37 10.87
CA ARG A 86 -8.45 20.38 10.74
C ARG A 86 -9.04 18.98 10.91
N CYS A 87 -8.42 17.96 10.32
CA CYS A 87 -8.80 16.56 10.52
C CYS A 87 -8.68 16.17 12.00
N LYS A 88 -7.58 16.53 12.68
CA LYS A 88 -7.38 16.25 14.10
C LYS A 88 -8.49 16.88 14.95
N ALA A 89 -8.81 18.14 14.68
CA ALA A 89 -9.87 18.85 15.39
C ALA A 89 -11.25 18.20 15.15
N ALA A 90 -11.57 17.82 13.91
CA ALA A 90 -12.82 17.15 13.57
C ALA A 90 -12.90 15.72 14.13
N PHE A 91 -11.77 15.00 14.21
CA PHE A 91 -11.71 13.66 14.79
C PHE A 91 -12.03 13.69 16.28
N GLY A 92 -11.50 14.67 17.01
CA GLY A 92 -11.76 14.85 18.44
C GLY A 92 -11.34 13.63 19.26
N GLU A 93 -12.13 13.31 20.29
CA GLU A 93 -11.93 12.11 21.10
C GLU A 93 -12.85 10.98 20.64
N GLN A 94 -12.25 9.95 20.04
CA GLN A 94 -12.93 8.71 19.68
C GLN A 94 -12.22 7.53 20.38
N PRO A 95 -12.72 7.10 21.55
CA PRO A 95 -12.17 5.95 22.26
C PRO A 95 -12.14 4.70 21.37
N GLY A 96 -11.03 3.94 21.43
CA GLY A 96 -10.84 2.74 20.61
C GLY A 96 -10.47 2.98 19.15
N LYS A 97 -10.54 4.21 18.65
CA LYS A 97 -10.20 4.57 17.26
C LYS A 97 -8.88 5.35 17.17
N ALA A 98 -8.29 5.38 15.99
CA ALA A 98 -7.07 6.13 15.69
C ALA A 98 -7.24 7.03 14.48
N MET A 99 -6.55 8.17 14.50
CA MET A 99 -6.33 8.99 13.32
C MET A 99 -4.84 9.01 12.99
N PHE A 100 -4.50 8.80 11.72
CA PHE A 100 -3.13 8.85 11.23
C PHE A 100 -2.89 10.12 10.42
N GLY A 101 -1.74 10.74 10.64
CA GLY A 101 -1.26 11.83 9.79
C GLY A 101 -0.53 11.29 8.56
N ILE A 102 -0.48 12.04 7.46
CA ILE A 102 0.19 11.62 6.23
C ILE A 102 1.35 12.56 5.93
N VAL A 103 2.57 12.06 6.06
CA VAL A 103 3.80 12.76 5.67
C VAL A 103 3.81 12.91 4.15
N GLN A 104 3.87 14.16 3.69
CA GLN A 104 4.04 14.55 2.30
C GLN A 104 5.44 15.18 2.11
N GLY A 105 5.75 15.63 0.90
CA GLY A 105 7.06 16.22 0.57
C GLY A 105 7.74 15.60 -0.64
N GLY A 106 7.07 14.68 -1.34
CA GLY A 106 7.54 14.12 -2.61
C GLY A 106 8.92 13.45 -2.49
N ASP A 107 9.78 13.74 -3.44
CA ASP A 107 11.19 13.33 -3.53
C ASP A 107 12.16 14.40 -2.98
N VAL A 108 11.69 15.29 -2.10
CA VAL A 108 12.49 16.39 -1.54
C VAL A 108 12.76 16.16 -0.04
N PRO A 109 14.01 15.82 0.36
CA PRO A 109 14.37 15.49 1.75
C PRO A 109 13.91 16.51 2.80
N ASP A 110 14.18 17.80 2.56
CA ASP A 110 13.88 18.86 3.53
C ASP A 110 12.36 19.03 3.75
N LEU A 111 11.56 18.83 2.70
CA LEU A 111 10.10 18.88 2.80
C LEU A 111 9.55 17.67 3.57
N ARG A 112 10.14 16.49 3.40
CA ARG A 112 9.81 15.28 4.17
C ARG A 112 10.05 15.49 5.66
N LEU A 113 11.21 16.02 6.02
CA LEU A 113 11.56 16.29 7.42
C LEU A 113 10.62 17.34 8.05
N ARG A 114 10.37 18.45 7.34
CA ARG A 114 9.40 19.48 7.79
C ARG A 114 8.01 18.89 8.03
N SER A 115 7.51 18.07 7.09
CA SER A 115 6.20 17.43 7.19
C SER A 115 6.13 16.46 8.37
N ALA A 116 7.16 15.60 8.53
CA ALA A 116 7.25 14.65 9.63
C ALA A 116 7.29 15.34 11.01
N GLN A 117 8.10 16.39 11.15
CA GLN A 117 8.22 17.17 12.39
C GLN A 117 6.91 17.86 12.76
N ALA A 118 6.23 18.47 11.80
CA ALA A 118 4.94 19.11 12.02
C ALA A 118 3.87 18.12 12.48
N LEU A 119 3.75 16.95 11.81
CA LEU A 119 2.80 15.91 12.19
C LEU A 119 3.15 15.28 13.55
N LYS A 120 4.43 15.08 13.85
CA LYS A 120 4.91 14.59 15.14
C LYS A 120 4.47 15.50 16.29
N ALA A 121 4.57 16.82 16.11
CA ALA A 121 4.10 17.80 17.10
C ALA A 121 2.57 17.74 17.33
N MET A 122 1.82 17.10 16.43
CA MET A 122 0.38 16.86 16.61
C MET A 122 0.07 15.61 17.46
N GLU A 123 1.06 14.81 17.88
CA GLU A 123 0.88 13.66 18.79
C GLU A 123 -0.22 12.67 18.34
N LEU A 124 -0.23 12.35 17.05
CA LEU A 124 -1.20 11.43 16.45
C LEU A 124 -0.89 9.97 16.84
N LYS A 125 -1.89 9.08 16.67
CA LYS A 125 -1.74 7.67 17.03
C LYS A 125 -0.94 6.84 16.02
N GLY A 126 -0.64 7.40 14.85
CA GLY A 126 0.19 6.78 13.82
C GLY A 126 0.50 7.74 12.67
N TYR A 127 1.46 7.36 11.84
CA TYR A 127 2.01 8.22 10.80
C TYR A 127 2.16 7.45 9.49
N ALA A 128 1.44 7.87 8.48
CA ALA A 128 1.61 7.36 7.14
C ALA A 128 2.64 8.15 6.35
N ILE A 129 3.26 7.51 5.37
CA ILE A 129 4.13 8.11 4.38
C ILE A 129 3.41 8.02 3.04
N GLY A 130 2.92 9.17 2.58
CA GLY A 130 2.18 9.31 1.32
C GLY A 130 3.03 9.88 0.20
N GLY A 131 2.48 9.88 -1.02
CA GLY A 131 3.13 10.49 -2.19
C GLY A 131 4.41 9.78 -2.62
N LEU A 132 4.52 8.48 -2.37
CA LEU A 132 5.54 7.58 -2.91
C LEU A 132 4.84 6.43 -3.65
N ALA A 133 5.59 5.71 -4.49
CA ALA A 133 5.12 4.78 -5.52
C ALA A 133 4.10 5.40 -6.49
N VAL A 134 4.29 6.68 -6.83
CA VAL A 134 3.41 7.46 -7.72
C VAL A 134 4.06 7.80 -9.07
N GLY A 135 5.27 7.29 -9.32
CA GLY A 135 5.96 7.39 -10.61
C GLY A 135 7.48 7.38 -10.51
N GLU A 136 8.02 7.52 -9.31
CA GLU A 136 9.45 7.57 -9.05
C GLU A 136 10.11 6.17 -9.05
N PRO A 137 11.43 6.08 -9.25
CA PRO A 137 12.17 4.84 -9.10
C PRO A 137 12.18 4.33 -7.64
N GLN A 138 12.23 3.00 -7.46
CA GLN A 138 12.32 2.37 -6.13
C GLN A 138 13.43 2.96 -5.25
N ALA A 139 14.59 3.27 -5.83
CA ALA A 139 15.70 3.86 -5.08
C ALA A 139 15.34 5.21 -4.42
N VAL A 140 14.57 6.05 -5.11
CA VAL A 140 14.10 7.35 -4.59
C VAL A 140 13.10 7.13 -3.45
N MET A 141 12.16 6.20 -3.62
CA MET A 141 11.23 5.81 -2.54
C MET A 141 12.01 5.39 -1.29
N LEU A 142 12.97 4.48 -1.44
CA LEU A 142 13.77 3.96 -0.31
C LEU A 142 14.62 5.05 0.35
N GLU A 143 15.20 5.95 -0.42
CA GLU A 143 15.94 7.12 0.10
C GLU A 143 15.02 8.01 0.95
N MET A 144 13.80 8.29 0.48
CA MET A 144 12.83 9.09 1.24
C MET A 144 12.40 8.39 2.53
N LEU A 145 12.33 7.06 2.55
CA LEU A 145 12.10 6.29 3.78
C LEU A 145 13.28 6.39 4.75
N ASP A 146 14.52 6.28 4.26
CA ASP A 146 15.74 6.44 5.07
C ASP A 146 15.81 7.82 5.75
N ILE A 147 15.23 8.85 5.13
CA ILE A 147 15.12 10.21 5.69
C ILE A 147 13.92 10.34 6.64
N THR A 148 12.75 9.82 6.27
CA THR A 148 11.49 10.11 6.96
C THR A 148 11.30 9.26 8.21
N CYS A 149 11.58 7.96 8.13
CA CYS A 149 11.29 7.03 9.23
C CYS A 149 12.02 7.37 10.55
N PRO A 150 13.30 7.79 10.54
CA PRO A 150 14.00 8.17 11.77
C PRO A 150 13.43 9.39 12.49
N GLU A 151 12.78 10.32 11.77
CA GLU A 151 12.16 11.51 12.37
C GLU A 151 10.85 11.16 13.11
N LEU A 152 10.13 10.13 12.63
CA LEU A 152 8.84 9.73 13.19
C LEU A 152 8.99 8.98 14.53
N PRO A 153 8.06 9.18 15.50
CA PRO A 153 8.10 8.50 16.80
C PRO A 153 8.22 6.98 16.68
N ALA A 154 9.15 6.38 17.43
CA ALA A 154 9.40 4.94 17.38
C ALA A 154 8.33 4.10 18.11
N ASP A 155 7.54 4.72 18.98
CA ASP A 155 6.43 4.12 19.73
C ASP A 155 5.09 4.20 18.97
N ARG A 156 5.10 4.66 17.72
CA ARG A 156 3.92 4.82 16.88
C ARG A 156 4.09 4.10 15.54
N PRO A 157 3.03 3.47 15.01
CA PRO A 157 3.08 2.75 13.74
C PRO A 157 3.35 3.70 12.57
N ARG A 158 4.16 3.20 11.63
CA ARG A 158 4.49 3.84 10.36
C ARG A 158 3.85 3.09 9.20
N TYR A 159 3.03 3.77 8.42
CA TYR A 159 2.24 3.18 7.34
C TYR A 159 2.70 3.67 5.96
N LEU A 160 3.26 2.79 5.14
CA LEU A 160 3.62 3.13 3.76
C LEU A 160 2.44 2.88 2.82
N MET A 161 1.87 3.96 2.28
CA MET A 161 0.64 3.91 1.51
C MET A 161 0.88 3.49 0.05
N GLY A 162 0.08 2.57 -0.46
CA GLY A 162 0.02 2.19 -1.89
C GLY A 162 1.20 1.38 -2.41
N VAL A 163 2.19 1.05 -1.56
CA VAL A 163 3.38 0.26 -1.92
C VAL A 163 3.10 -1.20 -1.68
N GLY A 164 3.55 -2.07 -2.59
CA GLY A 164 3.50 -3.47 -2.22
C GLY A 164 3.94 -4.51 -3.24
N THR A 165 5.04 -4.36 -3.97
CA THR A 165 5.70 -5.61 -4.41
C THR A 165 6.32 -6.30 -3.18
N PRO A 166 6.47 -7.65 -3.19
CA PRO A 166 7.13 -8.35 -2.08
C PRO A 166 8.51 -7.78 -1.72
N ASP A 167 9.28 -7.38 -2.73
CA ASP A 167 10.60 -6.77 -2.58
C ASP A 167 10.54 -5.37 -1.95
N ASP A 168 9.58 -4.53 -2.36
CA ASP A 168 9.37 -3.22 -1.74
C ASP A 168 9.03 -3.34 -0.25
N ILE A 169 8.14 -4.28 0.09
CA ILE A 169 7.74 -4.53 1.49
C ILE A 169 8.97 -4.90 2.31
N LEU A 170 9.75 -5.90 1.87
CA LEU A 170 10.92 -6.38 2.60
C LEU A 170 11.94 -5.25 2.83
N LYS A 171 12.23 -4.45 1.79
CA LYS A 171 13.16 -3.31 1.86
C LYS A 171 12.64 -2.15 2.71
N SER A 172 11.32 -1.96 2.78
CA SER A 172 10.69 -0.90 3.56
C SER A 172 10.58 -1.27 5.04
N VAL A 173 10.34 -2.55 5.37
CA VAL A 173 10.40 -3.04 6.75
C VAL A 173 11.81 -2.86 7.32
N ALA A 174 12.85 -3.11 6.52
CA ALA A 174 14.25 -2.84 6.91
C ALA A 174 14.50 -1.37 7.29
N ARG A 175 13.62 -0.45 6.88
CA ARG A 175 13.67 1.00 7.13
C ARG A 175 12.66 1.45 8.19
N GLY A 176 12.00 0.50 8.87
CA GLY A 176 11.11 0.77 9.98
C GLY A 176 9.67 1.06 9.60
N ILE A 177 9.17 0.58 8.46
CA ILE A 177 7.74 0.59 8.13
C ILE A 177 7.02 -0.62 8.76
N ASP A 178 5.83 -0.38 9.30
CA ASP A 178 5.03 -1.36 10.04
C ASP A 178 3.77 -1.81 9.30
N MET A 179 3.19 -0.94 8.46
CA MET A 179 1.94 -1.19 7.76
C MET A 179 2.08 -0.91 6.25
N PHE A 180 1.34 -1.69 5.46
CA PHE A 180 1.30 -1.60 3.99
C PHE A 180 -0.10 -1.85 3.48
N ASP A 181 -0.43 -1.25 2.35
CA ASP A 181 -1.59 -1.60 1.54
C ASP A 181 -1.20 -1.60 0.06
N CYS A 182 -1.79 -2.50 -0.72
CA CYS A 182 -1.63 -2.47 -2.16
C CYS A 182 -2.73 -3.28 -2.86
N VAL A 183 -3.23 -2.77 -3.98
CA VAL A 183 -4.14 -3.52 -4.86
C VAL A 183 -3.44 -4.62 -5.66
N MET A 184 -2.09 -4.61 -5.68
CA MET A 184 -1.28 -5.46 -6.54
C MET A 184 -1.57 -6.97 -6.40
N PRO A 185 -1.63 -7.60 -5.21
CA PRO A 185 -1.89 -9.04 -5.12
C PRO A 185 -3.22 -9.44 -5.78
N THR A 186 -4.28 -8.66 -5.58
CA THR A 186 -5.60 -8.97 -6.16
C THR A 186 -5.64 -8.65 -7.65
N ARG A 187 -5.14 -7.49 -8.08
CA ARG A 187 -5.13 -7.07 -9.49
C ARG A 187 -4.24 -7.98 -10.34
N ALA A 188 -3.05 -8.33 -9.84
CA ALA A 188 -2.15 -9.27 -10.50
C ALA A 188 -2.79 -10.65 -10.66
N GLY A 189 -3.47 -11.15 -9.61
CA GLY A 189 -4.17 -12.43 -9.64
C GLY A 189 -5.24 -12.46 -10.75
N ARG A 190 -6.08 -11.42 -10.84
CA ARG A 190 -7.08 -11.29 -11.92
C ARG A 190 -6.46 -11.21 -13.33
N HIS A 191 -5.20 -10.80 -13.45
CA HIS A 191 -4.47 -10.75 -14.71
C HIS A 191 -3.57 -11.97 -14.97
N GLY A 192 -3.69 -13.03 -14.17
CA GLY A 192 -2.97 -14.29 -14.39
C GLY A 192 -1.56 -14.33 -13.83
N LEU A 193 -1.19 -13.39 -12.96
CA LEU A 193 0.12 -13.35 -12.30
C LEU A 193 -0.01 -13.82 -10.84
N ALA A 194 0.68 -14.91 -10.51
CA ALA A 194 0.77 -15.45 -9.16
C ALA A 194 2.08 -15.02 -8.49
N TYR A 195 2.00 -14.73 -7.19
CA TYR A 195 3.15 -14.58 -6.30
C TYR A 195 3.33 -15.87 -5.49
N THR A 196 4.56 -16.35 -5.39
CA THR A 196 4.95 -17.58 -4.67
C THR A 196 6.27 -17.36 -3.95
N ARG A 197 6.67 -18.28 -3.07
CA ARG A 197 8.02 -18.22 -2.45
C ARG A 197 9.16 -18.33 -3.46
N ARG A 198 8.88 -18.79 -4.67
CA ARG A 198 9.82 -18.89 -5.79
C ARG A 198 9.71 -17.72 -6.78
N GLY A 199 9.07 -16.63 -6.36
CA GLY A 199 8.89 -15.43 -7.16
C GLY A 199 7.60 -15.43 -7.98
N LYS A 200 7.60 -14.64 -9.05
CA LYS A 200 6.42 -14.37 -9.89
C LYS A 200 6.21 -15.48 -10.93
N VAL A 201 4.98 -15.98 -11.03
CA VAL A 201 4.57 -16.96 -12.05
C VAL A 201 3.49 -16.36 -12.94
N ASN A 202 3.79 -16.18 -14.22
CA ASN A 202 2.80 -15.69 -15.20
C ASN A 202 2.12 -16.87 -15.90
N LEU A 203 0.89 -17.18 -15.47
CA LEU A 203 0.11 -18.29 -15.99
C LEU A 203 -0.45 -18.06 -17.39
N ARG A 204 -0.15 -16.94 -18.06
CA ARG A 204 -0.41 -16.81 -19.50
C ARG A 204 0.67 -17.46 -20.36
N ASN A 205 1.84 -17.76 -19.78
CA ASN A 205 2.95 -18.37 -20.50
C ASN A 205 2.62 -19.81 -20.91
N ALA A 206 2.90 -20.15 -22.17
CA ALA A 206 2.58 -21.46 -22.75
C ALA A 206 3.27 -22.64 -22.04
N ARG A 207 4.41 -22.41 -21.38
CA ARG A 207 5.13 -23.43 -20.59
C ARG A 207 4.30 -24.07 -19.48
N HIS A 208 3.20 -23.43 -19.08
CA HIS A 208 2.32 -23.94 -18.03
C HIS A 208 1.18 -24.81 -18.57
N ALA A 209 0.99 -24.92 -19.89
CA ALA A 209 -0.16 -25.62 -20.48
C ALA A 209 -0.30 -27.08 -20.03
N ASP A 210 0.83 -27.79 -19.90
CA ASP A 210 0.90 -29.20 -19.50
C ASP A 210 1.69 -29.39 -18.19
N ASP A 211 1.88 -28.33 -17.39
CA ASP A 211 2.65 -28.39 -16.14
C ASP A 211 1.78 -28.96 -15.00
N PRO A 212 2.01 -30.21 -14.54
CA PRO A 212 1.15 -30.83 -13.54
C PRO A 212 1.42 -30.31 -12.13
N ARG A 213 2.56 -29.62 -11.92
CA ARG A 213 2.96 -29.10 -10.61
C ARG A 213 1.98 -28.01 -10.17
N PRO A 214 1.73 -27.85 -8.87
CA PRO A 214 0.95 -26.72 -8.39
C PRO A 214 1.76 -25.42 -8.39
N LEU A 215 1.17 -24.29 -8.01
CA LEU A 215 1.93 -23.04 -7.87
C LEU A 215 3.02 -23.21 -6.82
N ASP A 216 2.66 -23.83 -5.70
CA ASP A 216 3.51 -24.02 -4.54
C ASP A 216 3.03 -25.22 -3.69
N GLU A 217 3.83 -26.30 -3.64
CA GLU A 217 3.52 -27.55 -2.91
C GLU A 217 3.60 -27.43 -1.38
N GLU A 218 4.41 -26.52 -0.85
CA GLU A 218 4.58 -26.34 0.60
C GLU A 218 3.72 -25.18 1.12
N SER A 219 2.78 -24.67 0.31
CA SER A 219 1.85 -23.62 0.73
C SER A 219 0.69 -24.21 1.52
N ASP A 220 0.31 -23.54 2.62
CA ASP A 220 -0.91 -23.90 3.37
C ASP A 220 -2.18 -23.55 2.59
N CYS A 221 -2.09 -22.71 1.55
CA CYS A 221 -3.22 -22.30 0.73
C CYS A 221 -3.62 -23.37 -0.30
N PRO A 222 -4.86 -23.90 -0.26
CA PRO A 222 -5.35 -24.85 -1.27
C PRO A 222 -5.24 -24.35 -2.71
N ALA A 223 -5.51 -23.06 -2.96
CA ALA A 223 -5.40 -22.48 -4.29
C ALA A 223 -3.96 -22.49 -4.85
N ALA A 224 -2.96 -22.55 -3.96
CA ALA A 224 -1.56 -22.62 -4.33
C ALA A 224 -1.06 -24.06 -4.49
N ARG A 225 -1.56 -24.99 -3.66
CA ARG A 225 -1.07 -26.36 -3.49
C ARG A 225 -1.87 -27.43 -4.26
N ASP A 226 -3.19 -27.29 -4.34
CA ASP A 226 -4.07 -28.41 -4.73
C ASP A 226 -4.47 -28.36 -6.22
N TYR A 227 -4.17 -27.27 -6.93
CA TYR A 227 -4.46 -27.10 -8.36
C TYR A 227 -3.18 -27.08 -9.18
N SER A 228 -3.18 -27.82 -10.29
CA SER A 228 -2.06 -27.80 -11.23
C SER A 228 -1.94 -26.45 -11.95
N ARG A 229 -0.71 -26.08 -12.32
CA ARG A 229 -0.44 -24.93 -13.18
C ARG A 229 -1.12 -25.07 -14.54
N ALA A 230 -1.23 -26.29 -15.09
CA ALA A 230 -2.01 -26.58 -16.29
C ALA A 230 -3.48 -26.16 -16.17
N TYR A 231 -4.13 -26.53 -15.07
CA TYR A 231 -5.51 -26.15 -14.85
C TYR A 231 -5.68 -24.64 -14.65
N LEU A 232 -4.82 -24.03 -13.83
CA LEU A 232 -4.86 -22.59 -13.61
C LEU A 232 -4.54 -21.80 -14.90
N HIS A 233 -3.60 -22.28 -15.72
CA HIS A 233 -3.31 -21.75 -17.06
C HIS A 233 -4.55 -21.80 -17.94
N HIS A 234 -5.23 -22.95 -18.01
CA HIS A 234 -6.47 -23.10 -18.75
C HIS A 234 -7.53 -22.09 -18.29
N LEU A 235 -7.80 -21.96 -16.99
CA LEU A 235 -8.78 -20.99 -16.47
C LEU A 235 -8.43 -19.55 -16.85
N VAL A 236 -7.16 -19.16 -16.73
CA VAL A 236 -6.68 -17.82 -17.10
C VAL A 236 -6.82 -17.56 -18.61
N ARG A 237 -6.51 -18.54 -19.46
CA ARG A 237 -6.61 -18.43 -20.92
C ARG A 237 -8.06 -18.40 -21.41
N SER A 238 -8.92 -19.19 -20.76
CA SER A 238 -10.36 -19.24 -21.03
C SER A 238 -11.14 -18.08 -20.40
N GLN A 239 -10.48 -17.21 -19.61
CA GLN A 239 -11.09 -16.08 -18.90
C GLN A 239 -12.19 -16.50 -17.92
N GLU A 240 -12.05 -17.68 -17.33
CA GLU A 240 -12.96 -18.18 -16.31
C GLU A 240 -12.77 -17.41 -15.00
N ALA A 241 -13.87 -16.97 -14.38
CA ALA A 241 -13.84 -16.19 -13.13
C ALA A 241 -13.13 -16.96 -12.00
N LEU A 242 -13.23 -18.29 -12.00
CA LEU A 242 -12.54 -19.15 -11.05
C LEU A 242 -11.02 -18.97 -11.08
N GLY A 243 -10.42 -18.71 -12.25
CA GLY A 243 -8.98 -18.43 -12.35
C GLY A 243 -8.61 -17.17 -11.57
N ALA A 244 -9.38 -16.10 -11.74
CA ALA A 244 -9.20 -14.86 -10.98
C ALA A 244 -9.40 -15.05 -9.47
N MET A 245 -10.38 -15.86 -9.06
CA MET A 245 -10.64 -16.18 -7.65
C MET A 245 -9.47 -16.94 -7.01
N LEU A 246 -9.02 -18.03 -7.63
CA LEU A 246 -7.92 -18.86 -7.11
C LEU A 246 -6.61 -18.09 -7.04
N LEU A 247 -6.27 -17.31 -8.07
CA LEU A 247 -5.02 -16.54 -8.06
C LEU A 247 -5.06 -15.36 -7.09
N THR A 248 -6.23 -14.75 -6.88
CA THR A 248 -6.39 -13.73 -5.83
C THR A 248 -6.21 -14.35 -4.44
N TRP A 249 -6.80 -15.52 -4.20
CA TRP A 249 -6.63 -16.26 -2.95
C TRP A 249 -5.17 -16.65 -2.71
N ASN A 250 -4.49 -17.22 -3.71
CA ASN A 250 -3.05 -17.51 -3.65
C ASN A 250 -2.24 -16.27 -3.27
N ASN A 251 -2.43 -15.17 -4.00
CA ASN A 251 -1.60 -13.97 -3.82
C ASN A 251 -1.81 -13.32 -2.45
N LEU A 252 -3.05 -13.23 -1.97
CA LEU A 252 -3.33 -12.72 -0.64
C LEU A 252 -2.72 -13.62 0.44
N SER A 253 -2.86 -14.95 0.29
CA SER A 253 -2.25 -15.89 1.23
C SER A 253 -0.73 -15.78 1.26
N TYR A 254 -0.09 -15.64 0.09
CA TYR A 254 1.35 -15.47 0.01
C TYR A 254 1.83 -14.16 0.66
N TYR A 255 1.13 -13.04 0.43
CA TYR A 255 1.47 -11.77 1.10
C TYR A 255 1.35 -11.87 2.62
N GLN A 256 0.32 -12.55 3.13
CA GLN A 256 0.17 -12.77 4.56
C GLN A 256 1.26 -13.70 5.13
N GLN A 257 1.69 -14.71 4.37
CA GLN A 257 2.82 -15.56 4.74
C GLN A 257 4.12 -14.76 4.79
N LEU A 258 4.41 -13.95 3.77
CA LEU A 258 5.58 -13.08 3.75
C LEU A 258 5.62 -12.17 4.98
N MET A 259 4.50 -11.53 5.33
CA MET A 259 4.42 -10.69 6.52
C MET A 259 4.61 -11.50 7.82
N ARG A 260 4.21 -12.77 7.85
CA ARG A 260 4.44 -13.69 8.98
C ARG A 260 5.94 -14.01 9.12
N ASP A 261 6.57 -14.44 8.03
CA ASP A 261 8.00 -14.78 8.00
C ASP A 261 8.86 -13.57 8.41
N ILE A 262 8.48 -12.37 7.95
CA ILE A 262 9.13 -11.11 8.35
C ILE A 262 9.03 -10.90 9.87
N ARG A 263 7.83 -11.03 10.46
CA ARG A 263 7.65 -10.85 11.91
C ARG A 263 8.44 -11.87 12.72
N GLU A 264 8.36 -13.15 12.35
CA GLU A 264 9.10 -14.23 13.02
C GLU A 264 10.62 -14.00 12.96
N ALA A 265 11.13 -13.52 11.83
CA ALA A 265 12.55 -13.23 11.68
C ALA A 265 13.01 -11.99 12.48
N ILE A 266 12.16 -10.96 12.61
CA ILE A 266 12.43 -9.80 13.47
C ILE A 266 12.45 -10.24 14.93
N GLU A 267 11.46 -10.99 15.39
CA GLU A 267 11.38 -11.49 16.77
C GLU A 267 12.58 -12.38 17.13
N ALA A 268 13.07 -13.17 16.18
CA ALA A 268 14.25 -14.01 16.35
C ALA A 268 15.60 -13.28 16.08
N GLY A 269 15.60 -11.97 15.81
CA GLY A 269 16.83 -11.19 15.58
C GLY A 269 17.62 -11.58 14.32
N ARG A 270 16.97 -12.21 13.34
CA ARG A 270 17.57 -12.78 12.11
C ARG A 270 16.95 -12.23 10.81
N PHE A 271 16.35 -11.05 10.88
CA PHE A 271 15.66 -10.42 9.74
C PHE A 271 16.56 -10.28 8.50
N ALA A 272 17.81 -9.81 8.65
CA ALA A 272 18.71 -9.63 7.51
C ALA A 272 19.03 -10.94 6.77
N GLU A 273 19.33 -12.01 7.52
CA GLU A 273 19.54 -13.35 6.98
C GLU A 273 18.28 -13.87 6.27
N GLN A 274 17.12 -13.73 6.93
CA GLN A 274 15.86 -14.19 6.35
C GLN A 274 15.50 -13.43 5.07
N ALA A 275 15.76 -12.12 5.02
CA ALA A 275 15.53 -11.31 3.83
C ALA A 275 16.39 -11.78 2.64
N GLU A 276 17.66 -12.11 2.88
CA GLU A 276 18.55 -12.69 1.87
C GLU A 276 18.04 -14.06 1.38
N ILE A 277 17.62 -14.94 2.29
CA ILE A 277 17.03 -16.24 1.94
C ILE A 277 15.79 -16.06 1.06
N ILE A 278 14.86 -15.20 1.46
CA ILE A 278 13.61 -14.93 0.73
C ILE A 278 13.92 -14.40 -0.68
N THR A 279 14.80 -13.42 -0.79
CA THR A 279 15.16 -12.83 -2.10
C THR A 279 15.88 -13.83 -3.01
N GLN A 280 16.74 -14.67 -2.45
CA GLN A 280 17.40 -15.75 -3.19
C GLN A 280 16.39 -16.80 -3.67
N GLN A 281 15.39 -17.16 -2.86
CA GLN A 281 14.32 -18.06 -3.27
C GLN A 281 13.51 -17.49 -4.43
N TRP A 282 13.22 -16.18 -4.44
CA TRP A 282 12.60 -15.52 -5.58
C TRP A 282 13.47 -15.58 -6.84
N ALA A 283 14.78 -15.38 -6.70
CA ALA A 283 15.72 -15.41 -7.81
C ALA A 283 15.87 -16.81 -8.44
N ASN A 284 15.72 -17.88 -7.64
CA ASN A 284 15.73 -19.25 -8.14
C ASN A 284 14.58 -19.53 -9.13
N GLY A 285 13.51 -18.73 -9.09
CA GLY A 285 12.39 -18.82 -10.01
C GLY A 285 11.61 -20.12 -9.88
N ASP A 286 10.58 -20.28 -10.71
CA ASP A 286 9.63 -21.39 -10.68
C ASP A 286 9.99 -22.56 -11.63
N LEU A 287 11.21 -22.54 -12.17
CA LEU A 287 11.72 -23.54 -13.10
C LEU A 287 12.03 -24.85 -12.37
N ALA A 288 11.83 -25.98 -13.07
CA ALA A 288 12.30 -27.26 -12.56
C ALA A 288 13.82 -27.23 -12.39
N VAL A 289 14.32 -27.82 -11.30
CA VAL A 289 15.75 -28.11 -11.18
C VAL A 289 16.07 -29.06 -12.33
N ARG A 290 16.96 -28.64 -13.24
CA ARG A 290 17.42 -29.49 -14.34
C ARG A 290 18.31 -30.59 -13.81
#